data_AF-A0A8F5VPD8-F1
#
_entry.id   AF-A0A8F5VPD8-F1
#
_cell.length_a   1.000
_cell.length_b   1.000
_cell.length_c   1.000
_cell.angle_alpha   90.00
_cell.angle_beta   90.00
_cell.angle_gamma   90.00
#
_symmetry.space_group_name_H-M   'P 1'
#
loop_
_entity.id
_entity.type
_entity.pdbx_description
1 polymer ?
#
loop_
_entity_poly.entity_id
_entity_poly.type
_entity_poly.pdbx_seq_one_letter_code
_entity_poly.pdbx_strand_id
1 'polypeptide(L)' 'MSGHELIFLLWILALAVAAHAALHSRKVADRSRTFQRLTDAQHYAARMDAAGYDCFIHYQVRCYRRKKDIAA' A
#
# COMPACT_ATOMS: atom_id res chain seq x y z
N MET A 1 11.12 30.19 -25.73
CA MET A 1 11.09 29.46 -24.44
C MET A 1 12.37 29.79 -23.70
N SER A 2 12.25 30.53 -22.61
CA SER A 2 13.41 30.96 -21.79
C SER A 2 13.83 29.82 -20.86
N GLY A 3 15.13 29.70 -20.56
CA GLY A 3 15.69 28.59 -19.76
C GLY A 3 15.03 28.39 -18.38
N HIS A 4 14.44 29.44 -17.81
CA HIS A 4 13.68 29.37 -16.56
C HIS A 4 12.39 28.55 -16.67
N GLU A 5 11.73 28.54 -17.83
CA GLU A 5 10.50 27.78 -18.05
C GLU A 5 10.78 26.27 -18.06
N LEU A 6 11.94 25.87 -18.61
CA LEU A 6 12.42 24.49 -18.63
C LEU A 6 12.71 23.95 -17.22
N ILE A 7 13.36 24.77 -16.38
CA ILE A 7 13.64 24.41 -14.99
C ILE A 7 12.34 24.24 -14.21
N PHE A 8 11.39 25.16 -14.40
CA PHE A 8 10.09 25.10 -13.72
C PHE A 8 9.30 23.83 -14.10
N LEU A 9 9.30 23.47 -15.38
CA LEU A 9 8.68 22.24 -15.87
C LEU A 9 9.35 20.98 -15.30
N LEU A 10 10.68 20.97 -15.20
CA LEU A 10 11.43 19.87 -14.59
C LEU A 10 11.10 19.69 -13.10
N TRP A 11 10.94 20.78 -12.36
CA TRP A 11 10.53 20.73 -10.95
C TRP A 11 9.11 20.18 -10.77
N ILE A 12 8.16 20.63 -11.62
CA ILE A 12 6.78 20.12 -11.59
C ILE A 12 6.77 18.61 -11.92
N LEU A 13 7.54 18.19 -12.92
CA LEU A 13 7.64 16.78 -13.31
C LEU A 13 8.25 15.93 -12.18
N ALA A 14 9.32 16.40 -11.54
CA ALA A 14 9.95 15.71 -10.41
C ALA A 14 8.98 15.60 -9.21
N LEU A 15 8.23 16.66 -8.91
CA LEU A 15 7.23 16.65 -7.85
C LEU A 15 6.10 15.66 -8.14
N ALA A 16 5.63 15.62 -9.40
CA ALA A 16 4.57 14.70 -9.83
C ALA A 16 5.01 13.22 -9.71
N VAL A 17 6.24 12.90 -10.12
CA VAL A 17 6.79 11.54 -10.01
C VAL A 17 6.96 11.14 -8.53
N ALA A 18 7.48 12.04 -7.70
CA ALA A 18 7.63 11.79 -6.26
C ALA A 18 6.27 11.59 -5.56
N ALA A 19 5.26 12.42 -5.90
CA ALA A 19 3.91 12.28 -5.39
C ALA A 19 3.27 10.96 -5.83
N HIS A 20 3.45 10.57 -7.09
CA HIS A 20 2.94 9.30 -7.60
C HIS A 20 3.60 8.09 -6.91
N ALA A 21 4.91 8.12 -6.72
CA ALA A 21 5.65 7.08 -6.00
C ALA A 21 5.23 6.99 -4.52
N ALA A 22 5.00 8.13 -3.85
CA ALA A 22 4.53 8.18 -2.47
C ALA A 22 3.09 7.66 -2.32
N LEU A 23 2.22 7.97 -3.28
CA LEU A 23 0.84 7.48 -3.31
C LEU A 23 0.77 5.99 -3.64
N HIS A 24 1.59 5.51 -4.57
CA HIS A 24 1.63 4.10 -4.97
C HIS A 24 2.35 3.21 -3.93
N SER A 25 3.25 3.78 -3.12
CA SER A 25 3.92 3.08 -2.02
C SER A 25 3.10 3.03 -0.73
N ARG A 26 2.00 3.79 -0.64
CA ARG A 26 0.98 3.51 0.38
C ARG A 26 0.37 2.17 0.03
N LYS A 27 0.89 1.11 0.67
CA LYS A 27 0.20 -0.17 0.79
C LYS A 27 -1.17 0.15 1.40
N VAL A 28 -2.17 0.40 0.56
CA VAL A 28 -3.56 0.51 1.01
C VAL A 28 -3.93 -0.92 1.41
N ALA A 29 -4.30 -1.10 2.67
CA ALA A 29 -4.81 -2.40 3.10
C ALA A 29 -6.06 -2.67 2.26
N ASP A 30 -6.01 -3.71 1.44
CA ASP A 30 -7.11 -4.13 0.57
C ASP A 30 -8.36 -4.42 1.42
N ARG A 31 -8.13 -4.94 2.64
CA ARG A 31 -9.15 -5.06 3.68
C ARG A 31 -8.61 -4.65 5.04
N SER A 32 -9.38 -3.84 5.75
CA SER A 32 -9.14 -3.55 7.17
C SER A 32 -10.38 -3.86 8.00
N ARG A 33 -10.23 -4.63 9.07
CA ARG A 33 -11.33 -4.93 10.01
C ARG A 33 -10.85 -4.90 11.45
N THR A 34 -11.61 -4.26 12.33
CA THR A 34 -11.34 -4.21 13.77
C THR A 34 -12.07 -5.36 14.46
N PHE A 35 -11.42 -5.99 15.42
CA PHE A 35 -11.98 -7.08 16.22
C PHE A 35 -11.84 -6.75 17.70
N GLN A 36 -12.85 -7.10 18.49
CA GLN A 36 -12.80 -6.94 19.95
C GLN A 36 -11.97 -8.04 20.63
N ARG A 37 -11.84 -9.21 19.99
CA ARG A 37 -11.09 -10.37 20.50
C ARG A 37 -9.94 -10.72 19.55
N LEU A 38 -8.80 -11.06 20.14
CA LEU A 38 -7.61 -11.48 19.40
C LEU A 38 -7.85 -12.79 18.61
N THR A 39 -8.62 -13.73 19.18
CA THR A 39 -8.93 -15.02 18.55
C THR A 39 -9.70 -14.85 17.24
N ASP A 40 -10.67 -13.93 17.20
CA ASP A 40 -11.43 -13.62 15.98
C ASP A 40 -10.55 -12.95 14.91
N ALA A 41 -9.63 -12.07 15.35
CA ALA A 41 -8.63 -11.45 14.48
C ALA A 41 -7.70 -12.49 13.85
N GLN A 42 -7.23 -13.47 14.63
CA GLN A 42 -6.38 -14.57 14.17
C GLN A 42 -7.13 -15.49 13.20
N HIS A 43 -8.37 -15.89 13.51
CA HIS A 43 -9.19 -16.69 12.60
C HIS A 43 -9.47 -15.97 11.27
N TYR A 44 -9.71 -14.67 11.32
CA TYR A 44 -9.87 -13.86 10.10
C TYR A 44 -8.57 -13.78 9.30
N ALA A 45 -7.44 -13.52 9.95
CA ALA A 45 -6.13 -13.48 9.31
C ALA A 45 -5.79 -14.83 8.64
N ALA A 46 -6.03 -15.96 9.32
CA ALA A 46 -5.79 -17.30 8.77
C ALA A 46 -6.64 -17.59 7.51
N ARG A 47 -7.91 -17.17 7.49
CA ARG A 47 -8.77 -17.30 6.29
C ARG A 47 -8.26 -16.45 5.13
N MET A 48 -7.73 -15.27 5.43
CA MET A 48 -7.24 -14.34 4.42
C MET A 48 -5.87 -14.76 3.88
N ASP A 49 -5.01 -15.38 4.71
CA ASP A 49 -3.75 -16.00 4.27
C ASP A 49 -4.00 -17.14 3.26
N ALA A 50 -4.96 -18.02 3.55
CA ALA A 50 -5.39 -19.06 2.61
C ALA A 50 -5.95 -18.49 1.29
N ALA A 51 -6.45 -17.24 1.29
CA ALA A 51 -6.93 -16.54 0.11
C ALA A 51 -5.83 -15.72 -0.61
N GLY A 52 -4.57 -15.80 -0.16
CA GLY A 52 -3.44 -15.11 -0.78
C GLY A 52 -3.26 -13.66 -0.31
N TYR A 53 -3.64 -13.35 0.92
CA TYR A 53 -3.43 -12.04 1.55
C TYR A 53 -2.43 -12.15 2.72
N ASP A 54 -1.57 -11.15 2.84
CA ASP A 54 -0.70 -10.97 4.00
C ASP A 54 -1.38 -10.05 5.02
N CYS A 55 -1.70 -10.57 6.21
CA CYS A 55 -2.46 -9.84 7.23
C CYS A 55 -1.61 -9.47 8.45
N PHE A 56 -1.66 -8.19 8.84
CA PHE A 56 -1.01 -7.64 10.02
C PHE A 56 -2.04 -7.32 11.10
N ILE A 57 -1.86 -7.82 12.31
CA ILE A 57 -2.76 -7.59 13.45
C ILE A 57 -2.15 -6.52 14.35
N HIS A 58 -2.66 -5.28 14.30
CA HIS A 58 -2.21 -4.19 15.16
C HIS A 58 -3.34 -3.18 15.40
N TYR A 59 -4.01 -3.28 16.57
CA TYR A 59 -5.29 -2.61 16.93
C TYR A 59 -6.48 -2.92 15.99
N GLN A 60 -6.22 -3.19 14.72
CA GLN A 60 -7.09 -3.65 13.65
C GLN A 60 -6.31 -4.67 12.80
N VAL A 61 -7.01 -5.57 12.11
CA VAL A 61 -6.39 -6.46 11.13
C VAL A 61 -6.33 -5.73 9.78
N ARG A 62 -5.13 -5.60 9.22
CA ARG A 62 -4.89 -5.02 7.89
C ARG A 62 -4.37 -6.12 6.98
N CYS A 63 -5.14 -6.48 5.97
CA CYS A 63 -4.78 -7.48 4.98
C CYS A 63 -4.37 -6.80 3.68
N TYR A 64 -3.18 -7.15 3.19
CA TYR A 64 -2.62 -6.69 1.93
C TYR A 64 -2.64 -7.85 0.96
N ARG A 65 -3.09 -7.63 -0.27
CA ARG A 65 -3.02 -8.68 -1.29
C ARG A 65 -1.56 -9.02 -1.52
N ARG A 66 -1.19 -10.31 -1.45
CA ARG A 66 0.17 -10.75 -1.75
C ARG A 66 0.43 -10.40 -3.21
N LYS A 67 1.27 -9.38 -3.47
CA LYS A 67 1.77 -9.16 -4.83
C LYS A 67 2.49 -10.45 -5.18
N LYS A 68 2.05 -11.15 -6.24
CA LYS A 68 2.90 -12.15 -6.88
C LYS A 68 4.19 -11.40 -7.18
N ASP A 69 5.28 -11.75 -6.51
CA ASP A 69 6.59 -11.30 -6.89
C ASP A 69 6.69 -11.52 -8.40
N ILE A 70 6.84 -10.42 -9.13
CA ILE A 70 7.35 -10.47 -10.49
C ILE A 70 8.78 -10.93 -10.27
N ALA A 71 8.95 -12.25 -10.26
CA ALA A 71 10.26 -12.87 -10.28
C ALA A 71 10.89 -12.51 -11.63
N ALA A 72 12.11 -11.96 -11.51
CA ALA A 72 13.05 -11.57 -12.56
C ALA A 72 12.82 -10.21 -13.23
#